data_AF-A0A7X7BF66-F1
#
_entry.id   AF-A0A7X7BF66-F1
#
_cell.length_a   1.000
_cell.length_b   1.000
_cell.length_c   1.000
_cell.angle_alpha   90.00
_cell.angle_beta   90.00
_cell.angle_gamma   90.00
#
_symmetry.space_group_name_H-M   'P 1'
#
loop_
_entity.id
_entity.type
_entity.pdbx_description
1 polymer ?
#
loop_
_entity_poly.entity_id
_entity_poly.type
_entity_poly.pdbx_seq_one_letter_code
_entity_poly.pdbx_strand_id
1 'polypeptide(L)'
;MIRKDDKKVNEENKKIYKEANKSETETTINVLYGENILSVYTNKVELEKQLYKIYGNPTKQYKKGKSILASMWEIPLSEKTKISKMILKANIFEL
;
A
#
# COMPACT_ATOMS: atom_id res chain seq x y z
N MET A 1 10.82 -8.91 25.30
CA MET A 1 10.94 -7.98 24.15
C MET A 1 10.15 -8.57 22.99
N ILE A 2 9.07 -7.91 22.53
CA ILE A 2 8.32 -8.34 21.34
C ILE A 2 9.08 -7.83 20.10
N ARG A 3 9.35 -8.69 19.11
CA ARG A 3 10.09 -8.31 17.90
C ARG A 3 9.25 -7.33 17.07
N LYS A 4 9.89 -6.39 16.37
CA LYS A 4 9.18 -5.38 15.54
C LYS A 4 8.27 -6.01 14.48
N ASP A 5 8.63 -7.19 14.00
CA ASP A 5 7.86 -7.94 13.00
C ASP A 5 6.55 -8.52 13.58
N ASP A 6 6.57 -8.99 14.83
CA ASP A 6 5.39 -9.53 15.53
C ASP A 6 4.33 -8.44 15.80
N LYS A 7 4.75 -7.19 15.99
CA LYS A 7 3.82 -6.05 16.13
C LYS A 7 3.10 -5.73 14.81
N LYS A 8 3.81 -5.73 13.68
CA LYS A 8 3.24 -5.41 12.37
C LYS A 8 2.20 -6.44 11.92
N VAL A 9 2.46 -7.73 12.12
CA VAL A 9 1.53 -8.82 11.78
C VAL A 9 0.23 -8.72 12.59
N ASN A 10 0.34 -8.38 13.88
CA ASN A 10 -0.84 -8.18 14.73
C ASN A 10 -1.68 -6.95 14.35
N GLU A 11 -1.07 -5.91 13.78
CA GLU A 11 -1.82 -4.76 13.26
C GLU A 11 -2.48 -5.05 11.90
N GLU A 12 -1.84 -5.84 11.04
CA GLU A 12 -2.42 -6.29 9.77
C GLU A 12 -3.70 -7.11 9.99
N ASN A 13 -3.65 -8.07 10.93
CA ASN A 13 -4.77 -8.98 11.24
C ASN A 13 -5.99 -8.28 11.86
N LYS A 14 -5.82 -7.06 12.39
CA LYS A 14 -6.94 -6.25 12.91
C LYS A 14 -7.65 -5.43 11.84
N LYS A 15 -7.03 -5.26 10.66
CA LYS A 15 -7.60 -4.44 9.58
C LYS A 15 -8.69 -5.21 8.83
N ILE A 16 -9.84 -4.58 8.68
CA ILE A 16 -10.98 -5.12 7.92
C ILE A 16 -10.91 -4.48 6.53
N TYR A 17 -10.53 -5.25 5.52
CA TYR A 17 -10.51 -4.80 4.12
C TYR A 17 -11.83 -5.17 3.44
N LYS A 18 -12.35 -4.27 2.61
CA LYS A 18 -13.51 -4.54 1.76
C LYS A 18 -13.02 -4.75 0.33
N GLU A 19 -13.35 -5.91 -0.22
CA GLU A 19 -13.09 -6.19 -1.63
C GLU A 19 -13.89 -5.24 -2.53
N ALA A 20 -13.20 -4.67 -3.52
CA ALA A 20 -13.84 -3.93 -4.60
C ALA A 20 -14.59 -4.90 -5.53
N ASN A 21 -15.57 -4.38 -6.27
CA ASN A 21 -16.13 -5.15 -7.39
C ASN A 21 -15.00 -5.39 -8.41
N LYS A 22 -14.93 -6.59 -8.99
CA LYS A 22 -13.84 -6.94 -9.92
C LYS A 22 -13.67 -5.95 -11.10
N SER A 23 -14.79 -5.40 -11.58
CA SER A 23 -14.81 -4.40 -12.66
C SER A 23 -14.40 -2.99 -12.21
N GLU A 24 -14.33 -2.75 -10.89
CA GLU A 24 -13.97 -1.47 -10.26
C GLU A 24 -12.61 -1.56 -9.56
N THR A 25 -11.90 -2.70 -9.67
CA THR A 25 -10.56 -2.86 -9.13
C THR A 25 -9.60 -1.96 -9.91
N GLU A 26 -8.87 -1.12 -9.18
CA GLU A 26 -8.00 -0.10 -9.72
C GLU A 26 -6.72 0.00 -8.88
N THR A 27 -5.60 0.15 -9.58
CA THR A 27 -4.33 0.61 -9.01
C THR A 27 -3.84 1.76 -9.86
N THR A 28 -3.56 2.91 -9.23
CA THR A 28 -3.02 4.10 -9.89
C THR A 28 -1.62 4.37 -9.37
N ILE A 29 -0.67 4.55 -10.28
CA ILE A 29 0.72 4.87 -9.96
C ILE A 29 1.05 6.21 -10.62
N ASN A 30 1.32 7.22 -9.80
CA ASN A 30 1.62 8.57 -10.24
C ASN A 30 3.07 8.93 -9.86
N VAL A 31 3.81 9.52 -10.81
CA VAL A 31 5.11 10.14 -10.55
C VAL A 31 4.91 11.65 -10.54
N LEU A 32 4.92 12.23 -9.35
CA LEU A 32 4.71 13.65 -9.12
C LEU A 32 6.08 14.33 -9.04
N TYR A 33 6.57 14.83 -10.18
CA TYR A 33 7.92 15.39 -10.27
C TYR A 33 8.08 16.72 -9.52
N GLY A 34 7.03 17.56 -9.47
CA GLY A 34 7.07 18.83 -8.73
C GLY A 34 7.23 18.62 -7.23
N GLU A 35 6.55 17.60 -6.71
CA GLU A 35 6.54 17.20 -5.30
C GLU A 35 7.66 16.20 -4.97
N ASN A 36 8.35 15.69 -5.99
CA ASN A 36 9.38 14.66 -5.88
C ASN A 36 8.89 13.39 -5.18
N ILE A 37 7.68 12.92 -5.52
CA ILE A 37 6.98 11.78 -4.89
C ILE A 37 6.50 10.76 -5.94
N LEU A 38 6.65 9.48 -5.62
CA LEU A 38 5.90 8.38 -6.24
C LEU A 38 4.66 8.08 -5.37
N SER A 39 3.48 8.22 -5.94
CA SER A 39 2.21 7.92 -5.25
C SER A 39 1.59 6.65 -5.84
N VAL A 40 1.26 5.69 -4.98
CA VAL A 40 0.62 4.43 -5.35
C VAL A 40 -0.68 4.30 -4.58
N TYR A 41 -1.79 4.38 -5.30
CA TYR A 41 -3.13 4.09 -4.82
C TYR A 41 -3.56 2.70 -5.28
N THR A 42 -4.20 1.92 -4.42
CA THR A 42 -4.86 0.67 -4.81
C THR A 42 -6.08 0.37 -3.95
N ASN A 43 -7.12 -0.17 -4.57
CA ASN A 43 -8.26 -0.82 -3.90
C ASN A 43 -8.20 -2.36 -4.01
N LYS A 44 -7.14 -2.91 -4.61
CA LYS A 44 -6.89 -4.36 -4.68
C LYS A 44 -6.34 -4.82 -3.34
N VAL A 45 -7.15 -5.56 -2.58
CA VAL A 45 -6.84 -5.96 -1.19
C VAL A 45 -5.54 -6.76 -1.08
N GLU A 46 -5.26 -7.64 -2.04
CA GLU A 46 -4.02 -8.42 -2.04
C GLU A 46 -2.76 -7.52 -2.14
N LEU A 47 -2.78 -6.57 -3.07
CA LEU A 47 -1.70 -5.61 -3.24
C LEU A 47 -1.59 -4.68 -2.02
N GLU A 48 -2.72 -4.25 -1.47
CA GLU A 48 -2.78 -3.43 -0.26
C GLU A 48 -2.07 -4.11 0.93
N LYS A 49 -2.31 -5.41 1.13
CA LYS A 49 -1.65 -6.21 2.17
C LYS A 49 -0.15 -6.36 1.91
N GLN A 50 0.25 -6.63 0.67
CA GLN A 50 1.69 -6.70 0.33
C GLN A 50 2.40 -5.37 0.59
N LEU A 51 1.81 -4.25 0.16
CA LEU A 51 2.33 -2.91 0.42
C LEU A 51 2.40 -2.61 1.92
N TYR A 52 1.38 -3.02 2.68
CA TYR A 52 1.41 -2.90 4.13
C TYR A 52 2.55 -3.69 4.78
N LYS A 53 2.78 -4.92 4.33
CA LYS A 53 3.87 -5.77 4.84
C LYS A 53 5.24 -5.14 4.58
N ILE A 54 5.45 -4.57 3.40
CA ILE A 54 6.74 -3.99 2.98
C ILE A 54 6.96 -2.60 3.58
N TYR A 55 5.97 -1.70 3.47
CA TYR A 55 6.10 -0.27 3.80
C TYR A 55 5.44 0.13 5.12
N GLY A 56 4.60 -0.73 5.70
CA GLY A 56 3.81 -0.40 6.88
C GLY A 56 2.58 0.44 6.53
N ASN A 57 2.18 1.31 7.46
CA ASN A 57 0.96 2.10 7.29
C ASN A 57 1.04 2.98 6.02
N PRO A 58 -0.04 3.04 5.24
CA PRO A 58 -0.15 3.95 4.10
C PRO A 58 -0.20 5.41 4.58
N THR A 59 0.20 6.32 3.69
CA THR A 59 0.10 7.76 3.91
C THR A 59 -1.37 8.20 4.03
N LYS A 60 -2.27 7.54 3.29
CA LYS A 60 -3.72 7.78 3.36
C LYS A 60 -4.51 6.48 3.25
N GLN A 61 -5.60 6.38 4.04
CA GLN A 61 -6.56 5.27 3.96
C GLN A 61 -7.96 5.80 3.68
N TYR A 62 -8.65 5.17 2.73
CA TYR A 62 -10.04 5.44 2.42
C TYR A 62 -10.90 4.40 3.12
N LYS A 63 -11.80 4.84 4.01
CA LYS A 63 -12.59 3.96 4.88
C LYS A 63 -14.08 4.26 4.77
N LYS A 64 -14.91 3.23 4.93
CA LYS A 64 -16.36 3.34 5.17
C LYS A 64 -16.68 2.59 6.46
N GLY A 65 -16.98 3.34 7.52
CA GLY A 65 -17.06 2.78 8.87
C GLY A 65 -15.70 2.18 9.29
N LYS A 66 -15.69 0.91 9.68
CA LYS A 66 -14.47 0.18 10.08
C LYS A 66 -13.72 -0.45 8.90
N SER A 67 -14.35 -0.52 7.72
CA SER A 67 -13.79 -1.20 6.56
C SER A 67 -12.91 -0.26 5.74
N ILE A 68 -11.72 -0.73 5.39
CA ILE A 68 -10.81 -0.08 4.45
C ILE A 68 -11.25 -0.43 3.03
N LEU A 69 -11.44 0.59 2.20
CA LEU A 69 -11.84 0.47 0.81
C LEU A 69 -10.63 0.53 -0.14
N ALA A 70 -9.63 1.33 0.23
CA ALA A 70 -8.42 1.54 -0.54
C ALA A 70 -7.36 2.21 0.33
N SER A 71 -6.10 2.15 -0.10
CA SER A 71 -4.99 2.84 0.54
C SER A 71 -4.03 3.46 -0.46
N MET A 72 -3.28 4.45 0.01
CA MET A 72 -2.31 5.19 -0.79
C MET A 72 -0.98 5.31 -0.05
N TRP A 73 0.11 4.97 -0.73
CA TRP A 73 1.47 5.15 -0.27
C TRP A 73 2.16 6.22 -1.10
N GLU A 74 2.77 7.18 -0.42
CA GLU A 74 3.61 8.20 -1.03
C GLU A 74 5.06 7.96 -0.61
N ILE A 75 5.94 7.80 -1.60
CA ILE A 75 7.37 7.54 -1.39
C ILE A 75 8.16 8.65 -2.08
N PRO A 76 9.05 9.37 -1.37
CA PRO A 76 9.94 10.34 -2.00
C PRO A 76 10.80 9.69 -3.09
N LEU A 77 11.00 10.34 -4.24
CA LEU A 77 11.83 9.80 -5.33
C LEU A 77 13.31 9.66 -4.96
N SER A 78 13.74 10.35 -3.89
CA SER A 78 15.07 10.16 -3.29
C SER A 78 15.25 8.76 -2.68
N GLU A 79 14.17 8.08 -2.26
CA GLU A 79 14.20 6.75 -1.65
C GLU A 79 14.21 5.62 -2.70
N LYS A 80 15.22 5.65 -3.58
CA LYS A 80 15.38 4.72 -4.72
C LYS A 80 15.28 3.25 -4.31
N THR A 81 15.86 2.87 -3.17
CA THR A 81 15.79 1.48 -2.64
C THR A 81 14.37 1.08 -2.24
N LYS A 82 13.57 2.00 -1.69
CA LYS A 82 12.16 1.74 -1.39
C LYS A 82 11.36 1.61 -2.66
N ILE A 83 11.57 2.48 -3.64
CA ILE A 83 10.89 2.41 -4.95
C ILE A 83 11.21 1.09 -5.66
N SER A 84 12.49 0.70 -5.73
CA SER A 84 12.91 -0.56 -6.34
C SER A 84 12.26 -1.77 -5.66
N LYS A 85 12.18 -1.79 -4.32
CA LYS A 85 11.45 -2.86 -3.60
C LYS A 85 9.96 -2.86 -3.93
N MET A 86 9.36 -1.72 -4.26
CA MET A 86 7.92 -1.62 -4.50
C MET A 86 7.60 -2.25 -5.85
N ILE A 87 8.41 -1.92 -6.84
CA ILE A 87 8.33 -2.46 -8.19
C ILE A 87 8.61 -3.97 -8.18
N LEU A 88 9.72 -4.40 -7.55
CA LEU A 88 10.18 -5.79 -7.64
C LEU A 88 9.52 -6.75 -6.65
N LYS A 89 9.23 -6.32 -5.42
CA LYS A 89 8.71 -7.22 -4.36
C LYS A 89 7.21 -7.14 -4.17
N ALA A 90 6.61 -5.96 -4.35
CA ALA A 90 5.16 -5.82 -4.28
C ALA A 90 4.49 -6.03 -5.64
N ASN A 91 5.29 -6.15 -6.72
CA ASN A 91 4.82 -6.32 -8.10
C ASN A 91 3.63 -5.41 -8.44
N ILE A 92 3.76 -4.10 -8.18
CA ILE A 92 2.67 -3.13 -8.38
C ILE A 92 2.18 -3.04 -9.84
N PHE A 93 2.94 -3.59 -10.79
CA PHE A 93 2.58 -3.65 -12.19
C PHE A 93 1.98 -5.00 -12.61
N GLU A 94 1.92 -5.98 -11.70
CA GLU A 94 1.42 -7.34 -11.96
C GLU A 94 2.07 -7.99 -13.20
N LEU A 95 3.36 -7.70 -13.42
CA LEU A 95 4.17 -8.25 -14.51
C LEU A 95 4.67 -9.66 -14.19
#